data_AF-A0A2L1UH56-F1
#
_entry.id   AF-A0A2L1UH56-F1
#
_cell.length_a   1.000
_cell.length_b   1.000
_cell.length_c   1.000
_cell.angle_alpha   90.00
_cell.angle_beta   90.00
_cell.angle_gamma   90.00
#
_symmetry.space_group_name_H-M   'P 1'
#
loop_
_entity.id
_entity.type
_entity.pdbx_description
1 polymer ?
#
loop_
_entity_poly.entity_id
_entity_poly.type
_entity_poly.pdbx_seq_one_letter_code
_entity_poly.pdbx_strand_id
1 'polypeptide(L)' 'MTCEYPGCKKAAEETFALVPLCKWHCDAIKEETQLYYGNHSPKYNIHRPMYCRIAKKIPWSQVSQKKVTL' A
#
# COMPACT_ATOMS: atom_id res chain seq x y z
N MET A 1 1.27 -18.74 -1.87
CA MET A 1 1.28 -17.41 -2.55
C MET A 1 2.47 -16.63 -2.02
N THR A 2 3.18 -15.85 -2.83
CA THR A 2 4.35 -15.07 -2.41
C THR A 2 3.96 -13.63 -2.11
N CYS A 3 4.71 -12.97 -1.23
CA CYS A 3 4.55 -11.55 -0.93
C CYS A 3 4.75 -10.73 -2.20
N GLU A 4 3.79 -9.86 -2.51
CA GLU A 4 3.81 -9.01 -3.69
C GLU A 4 4.58 -7.69 -3.50
N TYR A 5 5.13 -7.46 -2.31
CA TYR A 5 5.98 -6.30 -2.09
C TYR A 5 7.26 -6.38 -2.93
N PRO A 6 7.67 -5.31 -3.64
CA PRO A 6 8.84 -5.34 -4.51
C PRO A 6 10.11 -5.84 -3.82
N GLY A 7 10.73 -6.88 -4.37
CA GLY A 7 11.96 -7.49 -3.84
C GLY A 7 11.76 -8.46 -2.67
N CYS A 8 10.52 -8.69 -2.22
CA CYS A 8 10.26 -9.67 -1.17
C CYS A 8 10.10 -11.08 -1.73
N LYS A 9 10.75 -12.06 -1.09
CA LYS A 9 10.65 -13.50 -1.43
C LYS A 9 9.90 -14.32 -0.37
N LYS A 10 9.38 -13.67 0.69
CA LYS A 10 8.65 -14.35 1.77
C LYS A 10 7.29 -14.85 1.28
N ALA A 11 6.74 -15.85 1.96
CA ALA A 11 5.36 -16.25 1.76
C ALA A 11 4.41 -15.10 2.09
N ALA A 12 3.34 -14.97 1.31
CA ALA A 12 2.23 -14.10 1.71
C ALA A 12 1.44 -14.79 2.81
N GLU A 13 1.22 -14.06 3.89
CA GLU A 13 0.48 -14.51 5.07
C GLU A 13 -0.84 -13.74 5.22
N GLU A 14 -0.87 -12.51 4.71
CA GLU A 14 -2.00 -11.60 4.83
C GLU A 14 -2.26 -10.86 3.51
N THR A 15 -3.31 -10.06 3.47
CA THR A 15 -3.60 -9.17 2.35
C THR A 15 -3.80 -7.74 2.82
N PHE A 16 -3.32 -6.77 2.04
CA PHE A 16 -3.63 -5.36 2.20
C PHE A 16 -4.20 -4.83 0.90
N ALA A 17 -5.43 -4.31 0.93
CA ALA A 17 -6.09 -3.76 -0.26
C ALA A 17 -6.08 -4.74 -1.47
N LEU A 18 -6.35 -6.02 -1.20
CA LEU A 18 -6.31 -7.15 -2.16
C LEU A 18 -4.90 -7.53 -2.66
N VAL A 19 -3.84 -6.91 -2.14
CA VAL A 19 -2.45 -7.28 -2.44
C VAL A 19 -1.96 -8.29 -1.39
N PRO A 20 -1.56 -9.51 -1.77
CA PRO A 20 -0.95 -10.49 -0.86
C PRO A 20 0.41 -10.03 -0.36
N LEU A 21 0.62 -10.04 0.95
CA LEU A 21 1.84 -9.58 1.61
C LEU A 21 2.27 -10.54 2.72
N CYS A 22 3.57 -10.59 3.03
CA CYS A 22 4.01 -11.20 4.27
C CYS A 22 3.61 -10.32 5.46
N LYS A 23 3.53 -10.90 6.66
CA LYS A 23 3.06 -10.21 7.87
C LYS A 23 3.74 -8.85 8.09
N TRP A 24 5.07 -8.82 8.02
CA TRP A 24 5.86 -7.60 8.22
C TRP A 24 5.49 -6.43 7.29
N HIS A 25 5.31 -6.70 5.98
CA HIS A 25 4.94 -5.64 5.04
C HIS A 25 3.48 -5.20 5.25
N CYS A 26 2.60 -6.15 5.58
CA CYS A 26 1.20 -5.85 5.88
C CYS A 26 1.10 -4.91 7.09
N ASP A 27 1.79 -5.25 8.19
CA ASP A 27 1.81 -4.46 9.42
C ASP A 27 2.43 -3.08 9.20
N ALA A 28 3.57 -2.98 8.51
CA ALA A 28 4.20 -1.69 8.20
C ALA A 28 3.28 -0.77 7.38
N ILE A 29 2.55 -1.31 6.40
CA ILE A 29 1.60 -0.53 5.60
C ILE A 29 0.38 -0.14 6.44
N LYS A 30 -0.12 -1.02 7.32
CA LYS A 30 -1.22 -0.69 8.24
C LYS A 30 -0.82 0.44 9.19
N GLU A 31 0.39 0.42 9.73
CA GLU A 31 0.92 1.48 10.60
C GLU A 31 1.01 2.81 9.85
N GLU A 32 1.62 2.84 8.66
CA GLU A 32 1.64 4.04 7.80
C GLU A 32 0.23 4.56 7.50
N THR A 33 -0.72 3.64 7.28
CA THR A 33 -2.11 3.97 6.97
C THR A 33 -2.81 4.55 8.20
N GLN A 34 -2.60 3.97 9.37
CA GLN A 34 -3.15 4.46 10.63
C GLN A 34 -2.58 5.84 10.97
N LEU A 35 -1.28 6.07 10.78
CA LEU A 35 -0.67 7.39 10.97
C LEU A 35 -1.21 8.43 9.96
N TYR A 36 -1.37 8.01 8.70
CA TYR A 36 -1.91 8.88 7.64
C TYR A 36 -3.35 9.33 7.91
N TYR A 37 -4.21 8.43 8.40
CA TYR A 37 -5.61 8.77 8.70
C TYR A 37 -5.85 9.27 10.13
N GLY A 38 -4.99 8.90 11.09
CA GLY A 38 -5.13 9.22 12.51
C GLY A 38 -4.66 10.63 12.89
N ASN A 39 -3.80 11.26 12.07
CA ASN A 39 -3.47 12.66 12.27
C ASN A 39 -4.59 13.55 11.73
N HIS A 40 -5.41 14.12 12.62
CA HIS A 40 -6.41 15.17 12.33
C HIS A 40 -5.81 16.50 11.82
N SER A 41 -4.50 16.54 11.53
CA SER A 41 -3.81 17.74 11.10
C SER A 41 -3.87 17.88 9.56
N PRO A 42 -4.24 19.04 9.00
CA PRO A 42 -4.56 19.22 7.58
C PRO A 42 -3.36 19.15 6.62
N LYS A 43 -2.24 18.57 7.02
CA LYS A 43 -1.02 18.50 6.21
C LYS A 43 -0.83 17.08 5.71
N TYR A 44 -1.32 16.83 4.51
CA TYR A 44 -1.00 15.71 3.62
C TYR A 44 0.51 15.64 3.27
N ASN A 45 1.39 15.64 4.28
CA ASN A 45 2.85 15.58 4.17
C ASN A 45 3.42 14.30 4.81
N ILE A 46 2.57 13.39 5.30
CA ILE A 46 3.05 12.09 5.77
C ILE A 46 3.38 11.25 4.54
N HIS A 47 4.67 11.13 4.25
CA HIS A 47 5.19 10.26 3.21
C HIS A 47 4.85 8.80 3.57
N ARG A 48 4.20 8.07 2.65
CA ARG A 48 3.81 6.66 2.84
C ARG A 48 4.65 5.72 1.95
N PRO A 49 5.97 5.59 2.19
CA PRO A 49 6.86 4.87 1.29
C PRO A 49 6.45 3.40 1.10
N MET A 50 5.97 2.69 2.12
CA MET A 50 5.55 1.28 1.98
C MET A 50 4.30 1.17 1.13
N TYR A 51 3.26 1.97 1.44
CA TYR A 51 2.03 2.00 0.64
C TYR A 51 2.30 2.37 -0.82
N CYS A 52 3.11 3.40 -1.07
CA CYS A 52 3.43 3.87 -2.43
C CYS A 52 4.06 2.78 -3.31
N ARG A 53 4.84 1.86 -2.71
CA ARG A 53 5.46 0.74 -3.46
C ARG A 53 4.46 -0.32 -3.91
N ILE A 54 3.35 -0.50 -3.19
CA ILE A 54 2.29 -1.44 -3.56
C ILE A 54 1.09 -0.76 -4.22
N ALA A 55 1.01 0.56 -4.21
CA ALA A 55 -0.15 1.32 -4.70
C ALA A 55 -0.53 0.95 -6.14
N LYS A 56 0.46 0.71 -7.01
CA LYS A 56 0.23 0.29 -8.41
C LYS A 56 -0.38 -1.11 -8.57
N LYS A 57 -0.32 -1.93 -7.52
CA LYS A 57 -0.91 -3.28 -7.48
C LYS A 57 -2.32 -3.29 -6.88
N ILE A 58 -2.71 -2.21 -6.21
CA ILE A 58 -4.04 -2.08 -5.62
C ILE A 58 -5.05 -1.81 -6.76
N PRO A 59 -6.10 -2.63 -6.94
CA PRO A 59 -6.98 -2.54 -8.10
C PRO A 59 -7.62 -1.15 -8.30
N TRP A 60 -8.12 -0.51 -7.24
CA TRP A 60 -8.75 0.81 -7.36
C TRP A 60 -7.75 1.95 -7.60
N SER A 61 -6.50 1.79 -7.19
CA SER A 61 -5.44 2.75 -7.53
C SER A 61 -5.13 2.74 -9.02
N GLN A 62 -5.29 1.61 -9.70
CA GLN A 62 -5.16 1.51 -11.15
C GLN A 62 -6.30 2.21 -11.89
N VAL A 63 -7.51 2.18 -11.33
CA VAL A 63 -8.68 2.89 -11.89
C VAL A 63 -8.47 4.41 -11.83
N SER A 64 -7.97 4.94 -10.72
CA SER A 64 -7.65 6.37 -10.59
C SER A 64 -6.43 6.81 -11.41
N GLN A 65 -5.55 5.89 -11.80
CA GLN A 65 -4.39 6.16 -12.68
C GLN A 65 -4.67 5.96 -14.17
N LYS A 66 -5.92 5.65 -14.58
CA LYS A 66 -6.30 5.78 -15.98
C LYS A 66 -6.14 7.25 -16.37
N LYS A 67 -4.98 7.56 -16.95
CA LYS A 67 -4.74 8.76 -17.75
C LYS A 67 -5.98 8.99 -18.59
N VAL A 68 -6.71 10.05 -18.27
CA VAL A 68 -7.61 10.69 -19.21
C VAL A 68 -6.73 11.05 -20.40
N THR A 69 -6.83 10.23 -21.44
CA THR A 69 -6.25 10.56 -22.73
C THR A 69 -7.35 11.39 -23.39
N LEU A 70 -7.32 12.70 -23.15
CA LEU A 70 -8.07 13.71 -23.91
C LEU A 70 -7.05 14.45 -24.77
#